data_AF-A0A9N9P6X3-F1
#
_entry.id   AF-A0A9N9P6X3-F1
#
_cell.length_a   1.000
_cell.length_b   1.000
_cell.length_c   1.000
_cell.angle_alpha   90.00
_cell.angle_beta   90.00
_cell.angle_gamma   90.00
#
_symmetry.space_group_name_H-M   'P 1'
#
loop_
_entity.id
_entity.type
_entity.pdbx_description
1 polymer ?
#
loop_
_entity_poly.entity_id
_entity_poly.type
_entity_poly.pdbx_seq_one_letter_code
_entity_poly.pdbx_strand_id
1 'polypeptide(L)'
;LNNLDFKRTYTFEEFELVNEQLKTRTLKIDGNPVDLFEFNKGKLLPMPQNPINKEASGFDFDVSVQRTIRAPDVAFIPKNIYQGYQEFEDLDRKFREIYFATSSSVDL
;
A
#
# COMPACT_ATOMS: atom_id res chain seq x y z
N LEU A 1 9.69 -17.46 -8.18
CA LEU A 1 8.62 -16.51 -8.52
C LEU A 1 8.90 -15.87 -9.89
N ASN A 2 9.56 -16.56 -10.82
CA ASN A 2 10.15 -15.89 -11.99
C ASN A 2 9.13 -15.67 -13.12
N ASN A 3 7.94 -16.26 -13.01
CA ASN A 3 6.89 -16.25 -14.02
C ASN A 3 5.52 -15.93 -13.37
N LEU A 4 5.41 -14.81 -12.65
CA LEU A 4 4.09 -14.31 -12.27
C LEU A 4 3.36 -13.90 -13.55
N ASP A 5 2.10 -14.33 -13.72
CA ASP A 5 1.28 -13.97 -14.87
C ASP A 5 0.15 -13.04 -14.42
N PHE A 6 0.30 -11.75 -14.66
CA PHE A 6 -0.69 -10.74 -14.30
C PHE A 6 -2.03 -10.89 -15.06
N LYS A 7 -2.08 -11.69 -16.13
CA LYS A 7 -3.31 -11.94 -16.88
C LYS A 7 -4.14 -13.06 -16.28
N ARG A 8 -3.55 -13.99 -15.53
CA ARG A 8 -4.31 -15.08 -14.88
C ARG A 8 -5.10 -14.57 -13.68
N THR A 9 -5.96 -15.43 -13.15
CA THR A 9 -6.69 -15.17 -11.90
C THR A 9 -6.11 -16.08 -10.83
N TYR A 10 -5.75 -15.50 -9.69
CA TYR A 10 -5.16 -16.18 -8.55
C TYR A 10 -6.24 -16.45 -7.50
N THR A 11 -6.11 -17.59 -6.80
CA THR A 11 -6.84 -17.80 -5.55
C THR A 11 -6.20 -16.99 -4.41
N PHE A 12 -6.91 -16.83 -3.31
CA PHE A 12 -6.36 -16.17 -2.12
C PHE A 12 -5.16 -16.92 -1.54
N GLU A 13 -5.20 -18.26 -1.53
CA GLU A 13 -4.09 -19.11 -1.07
C GLU A 13 -2.83 -18.93 -1.94
N GLU A 14 -3.01 -18.83 -3.26
CA GLU A 14 -1.88 -18.55 -4.17
C GLU A 14 -1.29 -17.15 -3.94
N PHE A 15 -2.14 -16.15 -3.64
CA PHE A 15 -1.69 -14.82 -3.25
C PHE A 15 -0.87 -14.85 -1.95
N GLU A 16 -1.32 -15.56 -0.93
CA GLU A 16 -0.56 -15.72 0.32
C GLU A 16 0.79 -16.38 0.07
N LEU A 17 0.82 -17.42 -0.77
CA LEU A 17 2.07 -18.09 -1.15
C LEU A 17 3.03 -17.14 -1.88
N VAL A 18 2.52 -16.28 -2.74
CA VAL A 18 3.31 -15.23 -3.40
C VAL A 18 3.89 -14.27 -2.37
N ASN A 19 3.09 -13.77 -1.42
CA ASN A 19 3.54 -12.83 -0.39
C ASN A 19 4.59 -13.43 0.55
N GLU A 20 4.40 -14.66 1.01
CA GLU A 20 5.39 -15.35 1.85
C GLU A 20 6.73 -15.47 1.14
N GLN A 21 6.69 -15.71 -0.17
CA GLN A 21 7.89 -15.80 -0.97
C GLN A 21 8.57 -14.44 -1.17
N LEU A 22 7.82 -13.33 -1.26
CA LEU A 22 8.39 -11.98 -1.42
C LEU A 22 9.13 -11.48 -0.18
N LYS A 23 8.87 -12.04 1.02
CA LYS A 23 9.64 -11.73 2.25
C LYS A 23 11.14 -12.03 2.14
N THR A 24 11.53 -12.95 1.26
CA THR A 24 12.92 -13.42 1.14
C THR A 24 13.55 -13.07 -0.21
N ARG A 25 12.78 -12.48 -1.14
CA ARG A 25 13.25 -12.12 -2.48
C ARG A 25 12.48 -10.95 -3.06
N THR A 26 13.22 -10.07 -3.73
CA THR A 26 12.66 -8.95 -4.48
C THR A 26 12.29 -9.38 -5.90
N LEU A 27 11.02 -9.23 -6.27
CA LEU A 27 10.60 -9.34 -7.67
C LEU A 27 10.97 -8.04 -8.39
N LYS A 28 11.34 -8.11 -9.67
CA LYS A 28 11.50 -6.93 -10.50
C LYS A 28 10.45 -6.92 -11.61
N ILE A 29 9.69 -5.84 -11.71
CA ILE A 29 8.74 -5.58 -12.80
C ILE A 29 9.23 -4.33 -13.51
N ASP A 30 9.48 -4.44 -14.82
CA ASP A 30 10.03 -3.35 -15.63
C ASP A 30 11.31 -2.72 -15.06
N GLY A 31 12.15 -3.53 -14.41
CA GLY A 31 13.39 -3.11 -13.76
C GLY A 31 13.24 -2.59 -12.32
N ASN A 32 12.02 -2.31 -11.87
CA ASN A 32 11.73 -1.78 -10.54
C ASN A 32 11.44 -2.89 -9.52
N PRO A 33 11.96 -2.79 -8.28
CA PRO A 33 11.67 -3.75 -7.22
C PRO A 33 10.21 -3.66 -6.79
N VAL A 34 9.57 -4.82 -6.67
CA VAL A 34 8.21 -4.99 -6.16
C VAL A 34 8.21 -6.14 -5.16
N ASP A 35 7.78 -5.87 -3.95
CA ASP A 35 7.63 -6.86 -2.87
C ASP A 35 6.22 -6.87 -2.27
N LEU A 36 5.34 -5.99 -2.75
CA LEU A 36 3.96 -5.84 -2.30
C LEU A 36 2.98 -5.81 -3.47
N PHE A 37 1.86 -6.51 -3.30
CA PHE A 37 0.76 -6.56 -4.25
C PHE A 37 -0.56 -6.24 -3.56
N GLU A 38 -1.43 -5.49 -4.24
CA GLU A 38 -2.85 -5.47 -3.91
C GLU A 38 -3.53 -6.69 -4.55
N PHE A 39 -4.32 -7.42 -3.75
CA PHE A 39 -5.14 -8.52 -4.22
C PHE A 39 -6.58 -8.06 -4.45
N ASN A 40 -6.98 -7.96 -5.72
CA ASN A 40 -8.29 -7.44 -6.10
C ASN A 40 -8.99 -8.41 -7.06
N LYS A 41 -10.08 -9.05 -6.61
CA LYS A 41 -10.89 -9.97 -7.43
C LYS A 41 -10.05 -11.02 -8.18
N GLY A 42 -9.05 -11.58 -7.50
CA GLY A 42 -8.14 -12.58 -8.07
C GLY A 42 -7.01 -12.01 -8.94
N LYS A 43 -6.87 -10.69 -9.03
CA LYS A 43 -5.74 -10.03 -9.70
C LYS A 43 -4.70 -9.58 -8.69
N LEU A 44 -3.45 -9.69 -9.11
CA LEU A 44 -2.28 -9.18 -8.39
C LEU A 44 -1.88 -7.87 -9.06
N LEU A 45 -2.10 -6.76 -8.36
CA LEU A 45 -1.72 -5.43 -8.83
C LEU A 45 -0.43 -5.03 -8.12
N PRO A 46 0.69 -4.87 -8.83
CA PRO A 46 1.96 -4.51 -8.20
C PRO A 46 1.84 -3.12 -7.57
N MET A 47 2.25 -3.01 -6.31
CA MET A 47 2.40 -1.71 -5.65
C MET A 47 3.85 -1.27 -5.83
N PRO A 48 4.13 -0.31 -6.73
CA PRO A 48 5.49 0.16 -6.93
C PRO A 48 5.99 0.81 -5.63
N GLN A 49 7.15 0.36 -5.15
CA GLN A 49 7.86 1.06 -4.10
C GLN A 49 8.55 2.27 -4.71
N ASN A 50 7.97 3.45 -4.51
CA ASN A 50 8.73 4.68 -4.69
C ASN A 50 9.73 4.76 -3.53
N PRO A 51 11.05 4.82 -3.80
CA PRO A 51 11.99 5.17 -2.76
C PRO A 51 11.52 6.51 -2.18
N ILE A 52 11.32 6.57 -0.86
CA ILE A 52 11.07 7.85 -0.22
C ILE A 52 12.37 8.64 -0.36
N ASN A 53 12.40 9.54 -1.35
CA ASN A 53 13.36 10.64 -1.37
C ASN A 53 13.21 11.29 0.00
N LYS A 54 14.27 11.33 0.80
CA LYS A 54 14.26 11.86 2.16
C LYS A 54 14.15 13.39 2.12
N GLU A 55 13.12 13.92 1.47
CA GLU A 55 12.68 15.30 1.64
C GLU A 55 11.83 15.33 2.92
N ALA A 56 12.31 16.06 3.90
CA ALA A 56 11.76 16.13 5.24
C ALA A 56 10.39 16.82 5.24
N SER A 57 9.34 16.14 4.80
CA SER A 57 7.97 16.43 5.25
C SER A 57 7.72 15.62 6.52
N GLY A 58 8.36 16.05 7.63
CA GLY A 58 8.15 15.44 8.93
C GLY A 58 6.72 15.66 9.41
N PHE A 59 6.06 14.61 9.90
CA PHE A 59 4.86 14.77 10.71
C PHE A 59 5.29 15.23 12.10
N ASP A 60 4.83 16.39 12.54
CA ASP A 60 5.11 16.90 13.87
C ASP A 60 4.11 16.27 14.86
N PHE A 61 4.59 15.34 15.68
CA PHE A 61 3.76 14.70 16.69
C PHE A 61 3.82 15.53 17.97
N ASP A 62 2.67 16.06 18.40
CA ASP A 62 2.58 16.73 19.71
C ASP A 62 2.85 15.73 20.84
N VAL A 63 4.06 15.80 21.40
CA VAL A 63 4.53 15.01 22.54
C VAL A 63 4.25 15.68 23.88
N SER A 64 3.38 16.71 23.93
CA SER A 64 2.96 17.38 25.17
C SER A 64 2.42 16.40 26.24
N VAL A 65 1.95 15.23 25.80
CA VAL A 65 1.59 14.10 26.67
C VAL A 65 2.72 13.07 26.63
N GLN A 66 3.23 12.62 27.78
CA GLN A 66 4.23 11.54 27.88
C GLN A 66 3.67 10.21 27.34
N ARG A 67 3.64 10.06 26.02
CA ARG A 67 3.20 8.85 25.31
C ARG A 67 4.37 8.32 24.50
N THR A 68 4.61 7.02 24.59
CA THR A 68 5.60 6.34 23.75
C THR A 68 5.01 6.11 22.36
N ILE A 69 5.59 6.74 21.34
CA ILE A 69 5.29 6.42 19.94
C ILE A 69 6.00 5.09 19.61
N ARG A 70 5.25 4.10 19.14
CA ARG A 70 5.78 2.82 18.65
C ARG A 70 5.31 2.62 17.21
N ALA A 71 6.24 2.36 16.30
CA ALA A 71 5.98 2.09 14.89
C ALA A 71 6.34 0.62 14.57
N PRO A 72 5.42 -0.34 14.81
CA PRO A 72 5.65 -1.74 14.47
C PRO A 72 5.56 -1.95 12.94
N ASP A 73 6.22 -2.99 12.42
CA ASP A 73 6.13 -3.36 10.99
C ASP A 73 4.71 -3.75 10.57
N VAL A 74 3.93 -4.33 11.49
CA VAL A 74 2.51 -4.68 11.31
C VAL A 74 1.75 -4.42 12.62
N ALA A 75 0.58 -3.78 12.53
CA ALA A 75 -0.35 -3.61 13.65
C ALA A 75 -1.77 -4.01 13.24
N PHE A 76 -2.51 -4.65 14.14
CA PHE A 76 -3.94 -4.90 13.99
C PHE A 76 -4.72 -3.97 14.91
N ILE A 77 -5.61 -3.15 14.33
CA ILE A 77 -6.50 -2.25 15.08
C ILE A 77 -7.95 -2.75 14.90
N PRO A 78 -8.59 -3.29 15.96
CA PRO A 78 -9.96 -3.78 15.85
C PRO A 78 -10.96 -2.64 15.57
N LYS A 79 -12.02 -2.98 14.84
CA LYS A 79 -13.01 -2.03 14.29
C LYS A 79 -13.65 -1.10 15.35
N ASN A 80 -13.76 -1.56 16.59
CA ASN A 80 -14.34 -0.81 17.70
C ASN A 80 -13.41 0.27 18.30
N ILE A 81 -12.13 0.32 17.91
CA ILE A 81 -11.16 1.32 18.39
C ILE A 81 -11.15 2.59 17.52
N TYR A 82 -11.67 2.52 16.29
CA TYR A 82 -11.82 3.70 15.43
C TYR A 82 -12.97 4.59 15.93
N GLN A 83 -12.64 5.62 16.71
CA GLN A 83 -13.54 6.72 17.01
C GLN A 83 -13.41 7.79 15.92
N GLY A 84 -14.01 7.58 14.74
CA GLY A 84 -13.99 8.58 13.66
C GLY A 84 -14.03 8.02 12.24
N TYR A 85 -15.13 7.36 11.86
CA TYR A 85 -15.30 6.82 10.50
C TYR A 85 -15.53 7.90 9.43
N GLN A 86 -16.06 9.06 9.82
CA GLN A 86 -16.42 10.11 8.87
C GLN A 86 -15.21 10.79 8.22
N GLU A 87 -14.15 11.02 9.01
CA GLU A 87 -12.95 11.72 8.55
C GLU A 87 -12.10 10.84 7.61
N PHE A 88 -12.15 9.52 7.80
CA PHE A 88 -11.42 8.56 6.96
C PHE A 88 -12.09 8.31 5.60
N GLU A 89 -13.42 8.28 5.55
CA GLU A 89 -14.18 8.25 4.29
C GLU A 89 -13.95 9.52 3.46
N ASP A 90 -13.90 10.68 4.12
CA ASP A 90 -13.63 11.96 3.46
C ASP A 90 -12.19 12.05 2.94
N LEU A 91 -11.23 11.46 3.67
CA LEU A 91 -9.85 11.31 3.22
C LEU A 91 -9.75 10.34 2.03
N ASP A 92 -10.35 9.14 2.11
CA ASP A 92 -10.33 8.16 1.01
C ASP A 92 -10.95 8.76 -0.27
N ARG A 93 -12.05 9.51 -0.13
CA ARG A 93 -12.67 10.24 -1.24
C ARG A 93 -11.72 11.27 -1.85
N LYS A 94 -11.06 12.11 -1.03
CA LYS A 94 -10.10 13.11 -1.53
C LYS A 94 -8.89 12.48 -2.22
N PHE A 95 -8.37 11.37 -1.69
CA PHE A 95 -7.27 10.65 -2.32
C PHE A 95 -7.66 10.09 -3.69
N ARG A 96 -8.86 9.51 -3.81
CA ARG A 96 -9.40 9.05 -5.10
C ARG A 96 -9.55 10.19 -6.10
N GLU A 97 -10.11 11.33 -5.68
CA GLU A 97 -10.28 12.50 -6.55
C GLU A 97 -8.95 13.01 -7.10
N ILE A 98 -7.91 13.12 -6.27
CA ILE A 98 -6.57 13.53 -6.71
C ILE A 98 -6.02 12.54 -7.74
N TYR A 99 -6.11 11.23 -7.46
CA TYR A 99 -5.54 10.20 -8.31
C TYR A 99 -6.18 10.16 -9.72
N PHE A 100 -7.50 10.34 -9.81
CA PHE A 100 -8.22 10.37 -11.08
C PHE A 100 -8.09 11.72 -11.83
N ALA A 101 -7.93 12.83 -11.10
CA ALA A 101 -7.70 14.15 -11.71
C ALA A 101 -6.31 14.24 -12.37
N THR A 102 -5.28 13.64 -11.79
CA THR A 102 -3.92 13.68 -12.35
C THR A 102 -3.68 12.68 -13.49
N SER A 103 -4.51 11.65 -13.61
CA SER A 103 -4.39 10.64 -14.68
C SER A 103 -5.21 10.96 -15.95
N SER A 104 -5.93 12.09 -15.97
CA SER A 104 -6.73 12.55 -17.11
C SER A 104 -6.06 13.62 -17.98
N SER A 105 -4.80 13.99 -17.71
CA SER A 105 -4.00 14.86 -18.59
C SER A 105 -2.93 14.05 -19.34
N VAL A 106 -3.38 13.10 -20.15
CA VAL A 106 -2.60 12.62 -21.30
C VAL A 106 -3.47 12.86 -22.51
N ASP A 107 -3.38 14.05 -23.09
CA ASP A 107 -3.86 14.29 -24.44
C ASP A 107 -3.01 13.43 -25.40
N LEU A 108 -3.69 12.61 -26.22
CA LEU A 108 -3.12 11.79 -27.29
C LEU A 108 -2.53 12.67 -28.42
#